data_AF-A0A6A4B3F6-F1
#
_entry.id   AF-A0A6A4B3F6-F1
#
_cell.length_a   1.000
_cell.length_b   1.000
_cell.length_c   1.000
_cell.angle_alpha   90.00
_cell.angle_beta   90.00
_cell.angle_gamma   90.00
#
_symmetry.space_group_name_H-M   'P 1'
#
loop_
_entity.id
_entity.type
_entity.pdbx_description
1 polymer ?
#
loop_
_entity_poly.entity_id
_entity_poly.type
_entity_poly.pdbx_seq_one_letter_code
_entity_poly.pdbx_strand_id
1 'polypeptide(L)'
;ILDSPTLNGIPLEYFDAHPIQDITILTDASDEGICAIDPAASRYLTYKFSPHDLELITAFHDGVVNEFDINYRELLACAFAVLAWGPRWRQERAQAKTIHVHFRIDNTTAVSWQSKMAARNSRA
;
A
#
# COMPACT_ATOMS: atom_id res chain seq x y z
N ILE A 1 28.66 -5.71 -15.94
CA ILE A 1 27.53 -6.65 -15.89
C ILE A 1 27.36 -7.02 -14.43
N LEU A 2 26.14 -6.97 -13.86
CA LEU A 2 25.93 -7.36 -12.46
C LEU A 2 26.08 -8.89 -12.37
N ASP A 3 26.93 -9.38 -11.47
CA ASP A 3 27.21 -10.81 -11.30
C ASP A 3 26.04 -11.59 -10.65
N SER A 4 24.98 -10.88 -10.23
CA SER A 4 23.80 -11.43 -9.56
C SER A 4 22.53 -11.03 -10.33
N PRO A 5 21.58 -11.94 -10.55
CA PRO A 5 20.26 -11.63 -11.11
C PRO A 5 19.34 -10.92 -10.10
N THR A 6 19.87 -10.49 -8.95
CA THR A 6 19.15 -9.80 -7.89
C THR A 6 19.93 -8.59 -7.38
N LEU A 7 19.23 -7.52 -7.04
CA LEU A 7 19.74 -6.34 -6.33
C LEU A 7 19.09 -6.32 -4.94
N ASN A 8 19.89 -6.53 -3.87
CA ASN A 8 19.38 -6.64 -2.49
C ASN A 8 18.25 -7.67 -2.31
N GLY A 9 18.31 -8.80 -3.05
CA GLY A 9 17.28 -9.82 -3.02
C GLY A 9 16.05 -9.54 -3.89
N ILE A 10 16.00 -8.37 -4.55
CA ILE A 10 14.97 -8.04 -5.55
C ILE A 10 15.44 -8.50 -6.93
N PRO A 11 14.74 -9.44 -7.59
CA PRO A 11 15.01 -9.85 -8.96
C PRO A 11 15.19 -8.67 -9.93
N LEU A 12 16.26 -8.70 -10.73
CA LEU A 12 16.56 -7.65 -11.70
C LEU A 12 15.49 -7.53 -12.80
N GLU A 13 14.68 -8.57 -13.02
CA GLU A 13 13.52 -8.57 -13.93
C GLU A 13 12.49 -7.48 -13.59
N TYR A 14 12.48 -6.96 -12.35
CA TYR A 14 11.65 -5.82 -11.96
C TYR A 14 12.15 -4.45 -12.40
N PHE A 15 13.41 -4.35 -12.81
CA PHE A 15 14.05 -3.08 -13.21
C PHE A 15 14.14 -2.91 -14.73
N ASP A 16 13.95 -3.98 -15.50
CA ASP A 16 14.08 -4.00 -16.97
C ASP A 16 12.80 -3.54 -17.69
N ALA A 17 11.63 -3.92 -17.17
CA ALA A 17 10.32 -3.44 -17.58
C ALA A 17 9.33 -3.62 -16.44
N HIS A 18 8.38 -2.69 -16.25
CA HIS A 18 7.32 -2.86 -15.25
C HIS A 18 6.54 -4.15 -15.60
N PRO A 19 6.57 -5.19 -14.75
CA PRO A 19 5.81 -6.40 -15.04
C PRO A 19 4.34 -6.02 -15.14
N ILE A 20 3.62 -6.65 -16.08
CA ILE A 20 2.17 -6.48 -16.20
C ILE A 20 1.57 -6.71 -14.81
N GLN A 21 0.77 -5.74 -14.34
CA GLN A 21 0.11 -5.82 -13.04
C GLN A 21 -0.80 -7.07 -13.00
N ASP A 22 -0.60 -7.94 -12.02
CA ASP A 22 -1.44 -9.13 -11.85
C ASP A 22 -2.79 -8.76 -11.24
N ILE A 23 -2.78 -7.77 -10.35
CA ILE A 23 -3.91 -7.32 -9.53
C ILE A 23 -3.85 -5.80 -9.41
N THR A 24 -5.01 -5.14 -9.52
CA THR A 24 -5.16 -3.71 -9.21
C THR A 24 -6.14 -3.53 -8.07
N ILE A 25 -5.69 -2.84 -7.03
CA ILE A 25 -6.52 -2.48 -5.87
C ILE A 25 -6.68 -0.96 -5.86
N LEU A 26 -7.92 -0.51 -5.74
CA LEU A 26 -8.23 0.90 -5.49
C LEU A 26 -8.37 1.09 -3.98
N THR A 27 -7.76 2.11 -3.41
CA THR A 27 -7.83 2.39 -1.97
C THR A 27 -8.16 3.84 -1.73
N ASP A 28 -8.85 4.10 -0.63
CA ASP A 28 -9.20 5.44 -0.18
C ASP A 28 -9.28 5.47 1.35
N ALA A 29 -9.09 6.64 1.94
CA ALA A 29 -9.23 6.91 3.37
C ALA A 29 -9.94 8.24 3.62
N SER A 30 -10.74 8.27 4.68
CA SER A 30 -11.47 9.45 5.13
C SER A 30 -11.36 9.58 6.65
N ASP A 31 -12.02 10.57 7.25
CA ASP A 31 -12.11 10.67 8.71
C ASP A 31 -13.04 9.65 9.36
N GLU A 32 -13.78 8.89 8.57
CA GLU A 32 -14.67 7.85 9.08
C GLU A 32 -14.07 6.44 9.01
N GLY A 33 -13.13 6.23 8.10
CA GLY A 33 -12.56 4.92 7.84
C GLY A 33 -11.78 4.82 6.55
N ILE A 34 -11.39 3.60 6.23
CA ILE A 34 -10.66 3.23 5.01
C ILE A 34 -11.49 2.29 4.15
N CYS A 35 -11.19 2.28 2.85
CA CYS A 35 -11.69 1.27 1.95
C CYS A 35 -10.60 0.75 1.01
N ALA A 36 -10.76 -0.50 0.57
CA ALA A 36 -10.04 -1.06 -0.56
C ALA A 36 -11.01 -1.84 -1.44
N ILE A 37 -10.80 -1.78 -2.75
CA ILE A 37 -11.64 -2.41 -3.76
C ILE A 37 -10.74 -3.21 -4.70
N ASP A 38 -11.10 -4.46 -4.94
CA ASP A 38 -10.56 -5.29 -6.01
C ASP A 38 -11.65 -5.41 -7.08
N PRO A 39 -11.61 -4.56 -8.14
CA PRO A 39 -12.65 -4.54 -9.15
C PRO A 39 -12.71 -5.86 -9.94
N ALA A 40 -11.56 -6.49 -10.19
CA ALA A 40 -11.48 -7.71 -10.98
C ALA A 40 -12.15 -8.89 -10.27
N ALA A 41 -12.04 -8.95 -8.94
CA ALA A 41 -12.69 -9.98 -8.13
C ALA A 41 -14.08 -9.56 -7.58
N SER A 42 -14.58 -8.38 -7.95
CA SER A 42 -15.88 -7.84 -7.47
C SER A 42 -16.02 -7.88 -5.95
N ARG A 43 -14.96 -7.49 -5.23
CA ARG A 43 -14.94 -7.48 -3.77
C ARG A 43 -14.40 -6.16 -3.24
N TYR A 44 -14.80 -5.85 -2.02
CA TYR A 44 -14.35 -4.67 -1.31
C TYR A 44 -14.14 -5.00 0.16
N LEU A 45 -13.34 -4.18 0.82
CA LEU A 45 -13.21 -4.14 2.27
C LEU A 45 -13.40 -2.70 2.73
N THR A 46 -14.02 -2.56 3.89
CA THR A 46 -14.14 -1.28 4.60
C THR A 46 -13.77 -1.51 6.05
N TYR A 47 -13.04 -0.57 6.63
CA TYR A 47 -12.82 -0.54 8.08
C TYR A 47 -13.26 0.82 8.58
N LYS A 48 -14.29 0.81 9.43
CA LYS A 48 -14.74 2.00 10.15
C LYS A 48 -13.83 2.21 11.34
N PHE A 49 -13.35 3.44 11.51
CA PHE A 49 -12.44 3.78 12.60
C PHE A 49 -13.08 3.56 13.97
N SER A 50 -12.27 3.03 14.88
CA SER A 50 -12.65 2.83 16.27
C SER A 50 -12.77 4.19 16.99
N PRO A 51 -13.44 4.26 18.15
CA PRO A 51 -13.47 5.50 18.93
C PRO A 51 -12.06 6.08 19.21
N HIS A 52 -11.08 5.20 19.44
CA HIS A 52 -9.68 5.60 19.64
C HIS A 52 -9.06 6.22 18.38
N ASP A 53 -9.27 5.62 17.21
CA ASP A 53 -8.79 6.17 15.94
C ASP A 53 -9.42 7.56 15.67
N LEU A 54 -10.71 7.72 15.99
CA LEU A 54 -11.43 9.00 15.84
C LEU A 54 -10.90 10.07 16.80
N GLU A 55 -10.49 9.70 18.01
CA GLU A 55 -9.81 10.60 18.96
C GLU A 55 -8.48 11.12 18.39
N LEU A 56 -7.68 10.25 17.77
CA LEU A 56 -6.42 10.62 17.13
C LEU A 56 -6.64 11.58 15.95
N ILE A 57 -7.65 11.31 15.12
CA ILE A 57 -8.03 12.19 13.99
C ILE A 57 -8.47 13.56 14.51
N THR A 58 -9.29 13.59 15.57
CA THR A 58 -9.75 14.84 16.17
C THR A 58 -8.57 15.64 16.72
N ALA A 59 -7.68 14.98 17.49
CA ALA A 59 -6.48 15.61 18.01
C ALA A 59 -5.57 16.16 16.89
N PHE A 60 -5.44 15.43 15.77
CA PHE A 60 -4.69 15.89 14.60
C PHE A 60 -5.28 17.19 14.04
N HIS A 61 -6.61 17.26 13.87
CA HIS A 61 -7.30 18.47 13.40
C HIS A 61 -7.17 19.65 14.37
N ASP A 62 -7.09 19.38 15.66
CA ASP A 62 -6.85 20.39 16.70
C ASP A 62 -5.37 20.84 16.76
N GLY A 63 -4.51 20.33 15.86
CA GLY A 63 -3.10 20.69 15.76
C GLY A 63 -2.18 19.92 16.73
N VAL A 64 -2.70 18.89 17.40
CA VAL A 64 -1.89 18.00 18.23
C VAL A 64 -1.10 17.06 17.32
N VAL A 65 0.22 17.13 17.41
CA VAL A 65 1.12 16.27 16.63
C VAL A 65 0.89 14.81 16.98
N ASN A 66 0.46 14.04 15.98
CA ASN A 66 0.40 12.58 16.02
C ASN A 66 0.58 12.02 14.61
N GLU A 67 0.87 10.72 14.51
CA GLU A 67 1.21 10.05 13.24
C GLU A 67 -0.01 9.50 12.49
N PHE A 68 -1.22 9.65 13.03
CA PHE A 68 -2.44 9.11 12.45
C PHE A 68 -3.06 10.07 11.41
N ASP A 69 -2.19 10.64 10.55
CA ASP A 69 -2.58 11.58 9.52
C ASP A 69 -3.27 10.89 8.32
N ILE A 70 -3.72 11.68 7.34
CA ILE A 70 -4.38 11.14 6.14
C ILE A 70 -3.46 10.24 5.30
N ASN A 71 -2.16 10.54 5.22
CA ASN A 71 -1.21 9.74 4.44
C ASN A 71 -1.00 8.37 5.08
N TYR A 72 -0.90 8.32 6.40
CA TYR A 72 -0.83 7.07 7.16
C TYR A 72 -2.07 6.22 6.92
N ARG A 73 -3.27 6.83 6.99
CA ARG A 73 -4.54 6.12 6.85
C ARG A 73 -4.73 5.53 5.45
N GLU A 74 -4.23 6.15 4.39
CA GLU A 74 -4.25 5.57 3.05
C GLU A 74 -3.30 4.38 2.91
N LEU A 75 -2.10 4.46 3.48
CA LEU A 75 -1.20 3.30 3.53
C LEU A 75 -1.75 2.18 4.40
N LEU A 76 -2.52 2.52 5.45
CA LEU A 76 -3.26 1.55 6.26
C LEU A 76 -4.31 0.81 5.42
N ALA A 77 -5.00 1.51 4.50
CA ALA A 77 -5.93 0.88 3.55
C ALA A 77 -5.23 -0.18 2.69
N CYS A 78 -4.05 0.14 2.16
CA CYS A 78 -3.21 -0.82 1.43
C CYS A 78 -2.82 -2.02 2.31
N ALA A 79 -2.36 -1.78 3.53
CA ALA A 79 -1.95 -2.82 4.46
C ALA A 79 -3.11 -3.79 4.79
N PHE A 80 -4.31 -3.25 5.00
CA PHE A 80 -5.50 -4.06 5.28
C PHE A 80 -5.88 -4.92 4.07
N ALA A 81 -5.78 -4.40 2.85
CA ALA A 81 -6.00 -5.19 1.64
C ALA A 81 -4.99 -6.34 1.50
N VAL A 82 -3.70 -6.07 1.75
CA VAL A 82 -2.66 -7.12 1.73
C VAL A 82 -2.94 -8.18 2.78
N LEU A 83 -3.30 -7.78 4.00
CA LEU A 83 -3.60 -8.72 5.08
C LEU A 83 -4.83 -9.59 4.77
N ALA A 84 -5.91 -8.97 4.27
CA ALA A 84 -7.16 -9.65 4.00
C ALA A 84 -7.07 -10.57 2.77
N TRP A 85 -6.37 -10.15 1.72
CA TRP A 85 -6.43 -10.81 0.41
C TRP A 85 -5.10 -11.43 -0.03
N GLY A 86 -3.98 -11.13 0.63
CA GLY A 86 -2.65 -11.67 0.31
C GLY A 86 -2.60 -13.20 0.21
N PRO A 87 -3.09 -13.95 1.22
CA PRO A 87 -3.13 -15.42 1.14
C PRO A 87 -3.93 -15.92 -0.07
N ARG A 88 -5.02 -15.23 -0.40
CA ARG A 88 -5.89 -15.58 -1.52
C ARG A 88 -5.25 -15.28 -2.87
N TRP A 89 -4.61 -14.12 -3.03
CA TRP A 89 -3.81 -13.81 -4.20
C TRP A 89 -2.75 -14.88 -4.43
N ARG A 90 -2.08 -15.33 -3.36
CA ARG A 90 -1.09 -16.41 -3.44
C ARG A 90 -1.69 -17.73 -3.90
N GLN A 91 -2.88 -18.08 -3.42
CA GLN A 91 -3.59 -19.29 -3.82
C GLN A 91 -4.06 -19.24 -5.29
N GLU A 92 -4.67 -18.13 -5.70
CA GLU A 92 -5.18 -17.91 -7.07
C GLU A 92 -4.06 -17.80 -8.12
N ARG A 93 -2.82 -17.56 -7.66
CA ARG A 93 -1.61 -17.43 -8.49
C ARG A 93 -0.49 -18.34 -7.98
N ALA A 94 -0.82 -19.57 -7.58
CA ALA A 94 0.14 -20.50 -6.98
C ALA A 94 1.37 -20.80 -7.85
N GLN A 95 1.22 -20.73 -9.18
CA GLN A 95 2.31 -20.95 -10.15
C GLN A 95 3.16 -19.70 -10.40
N ALA A 96 2.69 -18.52 -9.99
CA ALA A 96 3.44 -17.28 -10.18
C ALA A 96 4.64 -17.25 -9.23
N LYS A 97 5.83 -17.02 -9.79
CA LYS A 97 7.07 -16.83 -9.02
C LYS A 97 6.95 -15.63 -8.08
N THR A 98 6.23 -14.59 -8.49
CA THR A 98 5.88 -13.43 -7.69
C THR A 98 4.56 -12.85 -8.19
N ILE A 99 3.87 -12.10 -7.33
CA ILE A 99 2.57 -11.48 -7.64
C ILE A 99 2.76 -9.98 -7.54
N HIS A 100 2.57 -9.27 -8.64
CA HIS A 100 2.63 -7.81 -8.69
C HIS A 100 1.25 -7.23 -8.39
N VAL A 101 1.10 -6.66 -7.20
CA VAL A 101 -0.12 -5.96 -6.78
C VAL A 101 0.09 -4.46 -6.93
N HIS A 102 -0.75 -3.82 -7.74
CA HIS A 102 -0.71 -2.39 -7.97
C HIS A 102 -1.83 -1.70 -7.17
N PHE A 103 -1.44 -0.94 -6.15
CA PHE A 103 -2.34 -0.06 -5.40
C PHE A 103 -2.49 1.29 -6.10
N ARG A 104 -3.72 1.73 -6.30
CA ARG A 104 -4.05 3.06 -6.78
C ARG A 104 -4.62 3.86 -5.62
N ILE A 105 -3.87 4.87 -5.22
CA ILE A 105 -4.16 5.83 -4.16
C ILE A 105 -4.38 7.18 -4.86
N ASP A 106 -5.43 7.91 -4.48
CA ASP A 106 -5.79 9.20 -5.08
C ASP A 106 -5.02 10.39 -4.46
N ASN A 107 -4.42 10.21 -3.29
CA ASN A 107 -3.58 11.20 -2.65
C ASN A 107 -2.08 10.97 -2.93
N THR A 108 -1.59 11.90 -3.75
CA THR A 108 -0.19 11.96 -4.20
C THR A 108 0.84 12.17 -3.08
N THR A 109 0.47 12.75 -1.93
CA THR A 109 1.41 12.94 -0.81
C THR A 109 1.70 11.64 -0.08
N ALA A 110 0.71 10.75 0.05
CA ALA A 110 0.92 9.42 0.63
C ALA A 110 1.85 8.56 -0.25
N VAL A 111 1.65 8.58 -1.57
CA VAL A 111 2.53 7.91 -2.54
C VAL A 111 3.97 8.45 -2.44
N SER A 112 4.12 9.78 -2.33
CA SER A 112 5.43 10.43 -2.20
C SER A 112 6.12 10.08 -0.87
N TRP A 113 5.35 9.91 0.21
CA TRP A 113 5.86 9.56 1.53
C TRP A 113 6.47 8.14 1.56
N GLN A 114 5.82 7.18 0.91
CA GLN A 114 6.35 5.82 0.74
C GLN A 114 7.68 5.82 -0.03
N SER A 115 7.78 6.63 -1.09
CA SER A 115 9.03 6.77 -1.86
C SER A 115 10.17 7.36 -1.02
N LYS A 116 9.88 8.32 -0.13
CA LYS A 116 10.88 8.91 0.78
C LYS A 116 11.39 7.91 1.83
N MET A 117 10.52 7.04 2.36
CA MET A 117 10.93 5.99 3.31
C MET A 117 11.81 4.90 2.66
N ALA A 118 11.60 4.62 1.37
CA ALA A 118 12.40 3.66 0.61
C ALA A 118 13.81 4.19 0.27
N ALA A 119 13.97 5.51 0.13
CA ALA A 119 15.24 6.14 -0.19
C ALA A 119 16.16 6.29 1.05
N ARG A 120 16.74 5.19 1.52
CA ARG A 120 17.88 5.25 2.45
C ARG A 120 19.17 5.48 1.68
N ASN A 121 19.37 6.69 1.16
CA ASN A 121 20.68 7.10 0.66
C ASN A 121 21.08 8.42 1.32
N SER A 122 22.08 8.38 2.21
CA SER A 122 22.60 9.55 2.93
C SER A 122 23.54 10.42 2.10
N ARG A 123 23.60 10.19 0.78
CA ARG A 123 24.39 10.97 -0.16
C ARG A 123 23.49 11.50 -1.27
N ALA A 124 22.88 12.65 -0.99
CA ALA A 124 22.47 13.63 -1.98
C ALA A 124 23.09 14.96 -1.56
#